data_AF-C4A0B2-F1
#
_entry.id   AF-C4A0B2-F1
#
_cell.length_a   1.000
_cell.length_b   1.000
_cell.length_c   1.000
_cell.angle_alpha   90.00
_cell.angle_beta   90.00
_cell.angle_gamma   90.00
#
_symmetry.space_group_name_H-M   'P 1'
#
loop_
_entity.id
_entity.type
_entity.pdbx_description
1 polymer ?
#
loop_
_entity_poly.entity_id
_entity_poly.type
_entity_poly.pdbx_seq_one_letter_code
_entity_poly.pdbx_strand_id
1 'polypeptide(L)'
;LSLVSKVCFALGGMPYQMTNNVIGFFISIFLLEVAQIRPAYASVILFGGRAWDAITDPLVGFLVSKTNTRWGKLRPWIIFSAPFGVASYFFLWYVPADFSEEARLGWYFLMYCLFEAALSCFHVPYTALTIYLSADPKERDSATAY
;
A
#
# COMPACT_ATOMS: atom_id res chain seq x y z
N LEU A 1 -15.15 -14.91 -18.05
CA LEU A 1 -14.30 -15.22 -16.87
C LEU A 1 -14.91 -16.33 -16.02
N SER A 2 -14.16 -17.37 -15.61
CA SER A 2 -14.69 -18.37 -14.65
C SER A 2 -14.91 -17.73 -13.27
N LEU A 3 -15.88 -18.24 -12.51
CA LEU A 3 -16.19 -17.76 -11.15
C LEU A 3 -14.94 -17.79 -10.24
N VAL A 4 -14.09 -18.81 -10.40
CA VAL A 4 -12.85 -18.98 -9.63
C VAL A 4 -11.87 -17.83 -9.90
N SER A 5 -11.72 -17.39 -11.15
CA SER A 5 -10.86 -16.25 -11.48
C SER A 5 -11.37 -14.94 -10.90
N LYS A 6 -12.69 -14.74 -10.82
CA LYS A 6 -13.30 -13.55 -10.20
C LYS A 6 -13.10 -13.55 -8.68
N VAL A 7 -13.31 -14.69 -8.02
CA VAL A 7 -13.09 -14.82 -6.57
C VAL A 7 -11.61 -14.69 -6.20
N CYS A 8 -10.70 -15.30 -6.96
CA CYS A 8 -9.26 -15.11 -6.77
C CYS A 8 -8.82 -13.66 -6.98
N PHE A 9 -9.47 -12.95 -7.92
CA PHE A 9 -9.26 -11.53 -8.08
C PHE A 9 -9.74 -10.78 -6.84
N ALA A 10 -11.01 -10.87 -6.44
CA ALA A 10 -11.54 -10.20 -5.25
C ALA A 10 -10.70 -10.45 -3.98
N LEU A 11 -10.24 -11.69 -3.76
CA LEU A 11 -9.35 -12.05 -2.64
C LEU A 11 -7.99 -11.34 -2.69
N GLY A 12 -7.46 -11.01 -3.87
CA GLY A 12 -6.22 -10.25 -4.01
C GLY A 12 -6.35 -8.78 -3.63
N GLY A 13 -7.56 -8.21 -3.72
CA GLY A 13 -7.85 -6.81 -3.37
C GLY A 13 -8.16 -6.60 -1.89
N MET A 14 -8.63 -7.65 -1.19
CA MET A 14 -8.98 -7.56 0.23
C MET A 14 -7.84 -7.10 1.14
N PRO A 15 -6.59 -7.63 1.02
CA PRO A 15 -5.50 -7.22 1.90
C PRO A 15 -5.20 -5.73 1.80
N TYR A 16 -5.18 -5.19 0.58
CA TYR A 16 -4.94 -3.77 0.33
C TYR A 16 -5.96 -2.88 1.03
N GLN A 17 -7.26 -3.17 0.84
CA GLN A 17 -8.32 -2.37 1.41
C GLN A 17 -8.37 -2.51 2.94
N MET A 18 -8.08 -3.70 3.47
CA MET A 18 -8.03 -3.94 4.90
C MET A 18 -6.88 -3.17 5.56
N THR A 19 -5.67 -3.24 5.03
CA THR A 19 -4.52 -2.51 5.59
C THR A 19 -4.69 -1.01 5.50
N ASN A 20 -5.25 -0.49 4.40
CA ASN A 20 -5.51 0.94 4.25
C ASN A 20 -6.54 1.45 5.28
N ASN A 21 -7.61 0.70 5.53
CA ASN A 21 -8.58 1.05 6.57
C ASN A 21 -7.97 1.00 7.97
N VAL A 22 -7.21 -0.06 8.28
CA VAL A 22 -6.57 -0.19 9.60
C VAL A 22 -5.63 0.99 9.86
N ILE A 23 -4.82 1.37 8.89
CA ILE A 23 -3.96 2.55 9.03
C ILE A 23 -4.79 3.82 9.14
N GLY A 24 -5.78 4.02 8.27
CA GLY A 24 -6.63 5.22 8.27
C GLY A 24 -7.30 5.51 9.62
N PHE A 25 -7.71 4.47 10.35
CA PHE A 25 -8.35 4.64 11.66
C PHE A 25 -7.38 4.58 12.84
N PHE A 26 -6.44 3.62 12.84
CA PHE A 26 -5.69 3.27 14.04
C PHE A 26 -4.30 3.91 14.12
N ILE A 27 -3.69 4.32 13.01
CA ILE A 27 -2.29 4.81 13.05
C ILE A 27 -2.15 6.06 13.92
N SER A 28 -3.12 6.97 13.85
CA SER A 28 -3.10 8.21 14.64
C SER A 28 -3.20 7.91 16.14
N ILE A 29 -4.13 7.04 16.52
CA ILE A 29 -4.31 6.57 17.89
C ILE A 29 -3.04 5.88 18.38
N PHE A 30 -2.45 5.00 17.57
CA PHE A 30 -1.22 4.31 17.91
C PHE A 30 -0.03 5.25 18.13
N LEU A 31 0.18 6.23 17.26
CA LEU A 31 1.27 7.20 17.39
C LEU A 31 1.15 8.05 18.67
N LEU A 32 -0.08 8.40 19.05
CA LEU A 32 -0.36 9.25 20.21
C LEU A 32 -0.41 8.46 21.52
N GLU A 33 -1.12 7.34 21.56
CA GLU A 33 -1.40 6.60 22.80
C GLU A 33 -0.40 5.47 23.07
N VAL A 34 0.15 4.83 22.05
CA VAL A 34 1.06 3.69 22.25
C VAL A 34 2.51 4.11 22.09
N ALA A 35 2.85 4.75 20.98
CA ALA A 35 4.21 5.25 20.75
C ALA A 35 4.54 6.52 21.56
N GLN A 36 3.51 7.16 22.14
CA GLN A 36 3.61 8.33 23.02
C GLN A 36 4.42 9.47 22.38
N ILE A 37 4.18 9.72 21.09
CA ILE A 37 4.84 10.79 20.33
C ILE A 37 4.01 12.06 20.44
N ARG A 38 4.68 13.21 20.46
CA ARG A 38 4.00 14.52 20.41
C ARG A 38 3.02 14.63 19.23
N PRO A 39 1.85 15.28 19.42
CA PRO A 39 0.87 15.50 18.36
C PRO A 39 1.40 16.27 17.14
N ALA A 40 2.36 17.18 17.36
CA ALA A 40 3.02 17.92 16.28
C ALA A 40 3.77 16.97 15.34
N TYR A 41 4.50 16.00 15.88
CA TYR A 41 5.24 15.01 15.11
C TYR A 41 4.32 13.98 14.44
N ALA A 42 3.27 13.53 15.12
CA ALA A 42 2.25 12.67 14.51
C ALA A 42 1.61 13.34 13.28
N SER A 43 1.28 14.63 13.38
CA SER A 43 0.73 15.41 12.25
C SER A 43 1.69 15.47 11.07
N VAL A 44 3.00 15.67 11.34
CA VAL A 44 4.04 15.68 10.31
C VAL A 44 4.16 14.32 9.63
N ILE A 45 4.08 13.22 10.39
CA ILE A 45 4.14 11.86 9.83
C ILE A 45 2.98 11.63 8.87
N LEU A 46 1.76 11.92 9.32
CA LEU A 46 0.55 11.65 8.55
C LEU A 46 0.46 12.56 7.32
N PHE A 47 0.70 13.86 7.48
CA PHE A 47 0.63 14.80 6.38
C PHE A 47 1.78 14.58 5.39
N GLY A 48 3.00 14.40 5.89
CA GLY A 48 4.17 14.12 5.06
C GLY A 48 4.04 12.80 4.32
N GLY A 49 3.46 11.78 4.95
CA GLY A 49 3.14 10.51 4.31
C GLY A 49 2.16 10.65 3.15
N ARG A 50 1.12 11.47 3.30
CA ARG A 50 0.18 11.78 2.20
C ARG A 50 0.83 12.57 1.07
N ALA A 51 1.73 13.50 1.39
CA ALA A 51 2.50 14.23 0.39
C ALA A 51 3.45 13.29 -0.37
N TRP A 52 4.04 12.31 0.31
CA TRP A 52 4.86 11.27 -0.29
C TRP A 52 4.04 10.38 -1.22
N ASP A 53 2.87 9.92 -0.76
CA ASP A 53 1.93 9.09 -1.53
C ASP A 53 1.55 9.76 -2.87
N ALA A 54 1.21 11.06 -2.82
CA ALA A 54 0.88 11.86 -4.00
C ALA A 54 2.02 11.93 -5.05
N ILE A 55 3.28 11.75 -4.63
CA ILE A 55 4.45 11.73 -5.51
C ILE A 55 4.75 10.32 -5.99
N THR A 56 4.66 9.32 -5.10
CA THR A 56 4.98 7.92 -5.43
C THR A 56 3.98 7.32 -6.40
N ASP A 57 2.70 7.68 -6.32
CA ASP A 57 1.65 7.14 -7.19
C ASP A 57 1.93 7.38 -8.70
N PRO A 58 2.19 8.61 -9.17
CA PRO A 58 2.57 8.85 -10.56
C PRO A 58 3.89 8.18 -10.96
N LEU A 59 4.88 8.16 -10.06
CA LEU A 59 6.20 7.56 -10.31
C LEU A 59 6.07 6.05 -10.56
N VAL A 60 5.33 5.35 -9.70
CA VAL A 60 5.04 3.92 -9.84
C VAL A 60 4.27 3.67 -11.12
N GLY A 61 3.25 4.47 -11.43
CA GLY A 61 2.50 4.35 -12.69
C GLY A 61 3.39 4.44 -13.93
N PHE A 62 4.33 5.40 -13.94
CA PHE A 62 5.30 5.56 -15.03
C PHE A 62 6.27 4.37 -15.11
N LEU A 63 6.80 3.91 -13.97
CA LEU A 63 7.73 2.77 -13.89
C LEU A 63 7.07 1.47 -14.35
N VAL A 64 5.83 1.20 -13.93
CA VAL A 64 5.04 0.03 -14.36
C VAL A 64 4.83 0.05 -15.87
N SER A 65 4.50 1.21 -16.46
CA SER A 65 4.31 1.35 -17.90
C SER A 65 5.57 1.01 -18.71
N LYS A 66 6.74 1.41 -18.20
CA LYS A 66 8.05 1.19 -18.84
C LYS A 66 8.62 -0.20 -18.57
N THR A 67 8.08 -0.94 -17.62
CA THR A 67 8.56 -2.27 -17.26
C THR A 67 8.16 -3.30 -18.31
N ASN A 68 9.15 -3.96 -18.92
CA ASN A 68 8.92 -5.06 -19.86
C ASN A 68 9.75 -6.26 -19.45
N THR A 69 9.16 -7.19 -18.69
CA THR A 69 9.85 -8.38 -18.17
C THR A 69 9.26 -9.66 -18.76
N ARG A 70 10.03 -10.76 -18.66
CA ARG A 70 9.62 -12.10 -19.11
C ARG A 70 8.40 -12.65 -18.36
N TRP A 71 8.07 -12.11 -17.18
CA TRP A 71 6.89 -12.52 -16.38
C TRP A 71 5.68 -11.61 -16.58
N GLY A 72 5.76 -10.68 -17.55
CA GLY A 72 4.73 -9.68 -17.84
C GLY A 72 5.04 -8.32 -17.22
N LYS A 73 4.19 -7.33 -17.50
CA LYS A 73 4.38 -5.95 -17.03
C LYS A 73 3.99 -5.75 -15.56
N LEU A 74 2.91 -6.41 -15.12
CA LEU A 74 2.24 -6.13 -13.85
C LEU A 74 2.64 -7.09 -12.71
N ARG A 75 2.88 -8.36 -13.04
CA ARG A 75 3.11 -9.44 -12.06
C ARG A 75 4.37 -9.26 -11.20
N PRO A 76 5.54 -8.83 -11.75
CA PRO A 76 6.72 -8.63 -10.93
C PRO A 76 6.50 -7.60 -9.83
N TRP A 77 5.84 -6.48 -10.15
CA TRP A 77 5.58 -5.40 -9.20
C TRP A 77 4.76 -5.88 -7.99
N ILE A 78 3.68 -6.63 -8.24
CA ILE A 78 2.82 -7.20 -7.20
C ILE A 78 3.59 -8.19 -6.30
N ILE A 79 4.39 -9.08 -6.90
CA ILE A 79 5.11 -10.13 -6.16
C ILE A 79 6.27 -9.55 -5.35
N PHE A 80 7.02 -8.60 -5.93
CA PHE A 80 8.15 -7.99 -5.23
C PHE A 80 7.70 -6.98 -4.18
N SER A 81 6.60 -6.25 -4.38
CA SER A 81 6.12 -5.29 -3.38
C SER A 81 5.53 -5.95 -2.14
N ALA A 82 4.93 -7.14 -2.26
CA ALA A 82 4.29 -7.86 -1.16
C ALA A 82 5.20 -8.08 0.07
N PRO A 83 6.43 -8.65 -0.04
CA PRO A 83 7.31 -8.82 1.12
C PRO A 83 7.76 -7.50 1.73
N PHE A 84 8.00 -6.46 0.92
CA PHE A 84 8.34 -5.12 1.44
C PHE A 84 7.16 -4.47 2.16
N GLY A 85 5.94 -4.63 1.65
CA GLY A 85 4.71 -4.15 2.29
C GLY A 85 4.45 -4.85 3.63
N VAL A 86 4.62 -6.17 3.70
CA VAL A 86 4.45 -6.93 4.95
C VAL A 86 5.52 -6.54 5.97
N ALA A 87 6.78 -6.43 5.55
CA ALA A 87 7.87 -6.03 6.44
C ALA A 87 7.68 -4.62 6.99
N SER A 88 7.42 -3.64 6.12
CA SER A 88 7.18 -2.25 6.52
C SER A 88 5.96 -2.12 7.43
N TYR A 89 4.86 -2.83 7.15
CA TYR A 89 3.70 -2.88 8.03
C TYR A 89 4.06 -3.43 9.41
N PHE A 90 4.78 -4.54 9.49
CA PHE A 90 5.21 -5.12 10.76
C PHE A 90 6.08 -4.13 11.57
N PHE A 91 7.03 -3.46 10.91
CA PHE A 91 7.89 -2.47 11.56
C PHE A 91 7.16 -1.18 11.95
N LEU A 92 6.05 -0.84 11.29
CA LEU A 92 5.21 0.30 11.64
C LEU A 92 4.54 0.13 13.00
N TRP A 93 4.14 -1.10 13.35
CA TRP A 93 3.51 -1.41 14.65
C TRP A 93 4.54 -1.77 15.73
N TYR A 94 5.81 -1.92 15.36
CA TYR A 94 6.88 -2.11 16.32
C TYR A 94 7.18 -0.80 17.06
N VAL A 95 7.28 -0.87 18.38
CA VAL A 95 7.61 0.28 19.22
C VAL A 95 9.06 0.17 19.67
N PRO A 96 9.99 0.97 19.10
CA PRO A 96 11.37 0.98 19.56
C PRO A 96 11.46 1.70 20.92
N ALA A 97 11.56 0.92 21.99
CA ALA A 97 11.63 1.43 23.36
C ALA A 97 12.83 2.35 23.60
N ASP A 98 13.97 2.04 22.99
CA ASP A 98 15.26 2.69 23.25
C ASP A 98 15.52 3.96 22.41
N PHE A 99 14.59 4.34 21.54
CA PHE A 99 14.79 5.47 20.63
C PHE A 99 14.47 6.81 21.31
N SER A 100 15.29 7.83 21.02
CA SER A 100 14.96 9.22 21.35
C SER A 100 13.70 9.66 20.59
N GLU A 101 13.05 10.73 21.08
CA GLU A 101 11.81 11.23 20.49
C GLU A 101 11.97 11.60 19.00
N GLU A 102 13.08 12.23 18.63
CA GLU A 102 13.41 12.58 17.25
C GLU A 102 13.69 11.35 16.38
N ALA A 103 14.36 10.33 16.94
CA ALA A 103 14.61 9.07 16.24
C ALA A 103 13.31 8.29 16.00
N ARG A 104 12.34 8.36 16.92
CA ARG A 104 11.00 7.79 16.73
C ARG A 104 10.27 8.49 15.58
N LEU A 105 10.30 9.82 15.52
CA LEU A 105 9.72 10.57 14.39
C LEU A 105 10.28 10.08 13.06
N GLY A 106 11.61 10.03 12.93
CA GLY A 106 12.26 9.58 11.70
C GLY A 106 11.93 8.13 11.35
N TRP A 107 11.90 7.24 12.35
CA TRP A 107 11.54 5.83 12.17
C TRP A 107 10.11 5.66 11.64
N TYR A 108 9.12 6.24 12.33
CA TYR A 108 7.72 6.11 11.93
C TYR A 108 7.45 6.80 10.60
N PHE A 109 8.06 7.96 10.34
CA PHE A 109 7.94 8.62 9.05
C PHE A 109 8.47 7.74 7.91
N LEU A 110 9.67 7.17 8.07
CA LEU A 110 10.29 6.35 7.03
C LEU A 110 9.52 5.05 6.81
N MET A 111 9.09 4.36 7.88
CA MET A 111 8.29 3.13 7.77
C MET A 111 6.92 3.39 7.15
N TYR A 112 6.27 4.52 7.49
CA TYR A 112 5.02 4.92 6.89
C TYR A 112 5.18 5.20 5.38
N CYS A 113 6.18 5.97 4.97
CA CYS A 113 6.47 6.25 3.57
C CYS A 113 6.84 4.99 2.76
N LEU A 114 7.62 4.08 3.36
CA LEU A 114 7.95 2.79 2.72
C LEU A 114 6.71 1.92 2.53
N PHE A 115 5.83 1.89 3.53
CA PHE A 115 4.59 1.13 3.47
C PHE A 115 3.64 1.68 2.40
N GLU A 116 3.41 3.00 2.36
CA GLU A 116 2.60 3.65 1.32
C GLU A 116 3.19 3.37 -0.07
N ALA A 117 4.51 3.54 -0.26
CA ALA A 117 5.15 3.26 -1.54
C ALA A 117 4.99 1.78 -1.98
N ALA A 118 5.10 0.84 -1.05
CA ALA A 118 4.89 -0.59 -1.32
C ALA A 118 3.43 -0.90 -1.66
N LEU A 119 2.47 -0.25 -0.97
CA LEU A 119 1.05 -0.34 -1.29
C LEU A 119 0.75 0.22 -2.68
N SER A 120 1.28 1.39 -3.05
CA SER A 120 1.10 1.96 -4.39
C SER A 120 1.67 1.01 -5.46
N CYS A 121 2.84 0.42 -5.20
CA CYS A 121 3.45 -0.59 -6.09
C CYS A 121 2.60 -1.86 -6.24
N PHE A 122 1.73 -2.18 -5.28
CA PHE A 122 0.79 -3.28 -5.38
C PHE A 122 -0.51 -2.84 -6.07
N HIS A 123 -1.10 -1.74 -5.60
CA HIS A 123 -2.42 -1.27 -6.01
C HIS A 123 -2.47 -0.78 -7.46
N VAL A 124 -1.48 0.00 -7.90
CA VAL A 124 -1.44 0.53 -9.28
C VAL A 124 -1.48 -0.61 -10.32
N PRO A 125 -0.61 -1.63 -10.28
CA PRO A 125 -0.67 -2.73 -11.23
C PRO A 125 -1.86 -3.67 -10.99
N TYR A 126 -2.33 -3.81 -9.76
CA TYR A 126 -3.51 -4.62 -9.43
C TYR A 126 -4.80 -4.03 -10.04
N THR A 127 -4.99 -2.71 -9.90
CA THR A 127 -6.09 -1.98 -10.53
C THR A 127 -5.97 -2.01 -12.05
N ALA A 128 -4.76 -1.90 -12.61
CA ALA A 128 -4.56 -2.10 -14.05
C ALA A 128 -4.93 -3.52 -14.52
N LEU A 129 -4.71 -4.56 -13.69
CA LEU A 129 -5.03 -5.94 -14.02
C LEU A 129 -6.55 -6.17 -14.20
N THR A 130 -7.41 -5.42 -13.49
CA THR A 130 -8.87 -5.45 -13.70
C THR A 130 -9.26 -5.16 -15.15
N ILE A 131 -8.52 -4.25 -15.80
CA ILE A 131 -8.79 -3.78 -17.16
C ILE A 131 -8.40 -4.85 -18.18
N TYR A 132 -7.42 -5.69 -17.85
CA TYR A 132 -6.95 -6.79 -18.70
C TYR A 132 -7.70 -8.11 -18.45
N LEU A 133 -8.59 -8.18 -17.46
CA LEU A 133 -9.25 -9.43 -17.06
C LEU A 133 -10.27 -9.94 -18.10
N SER A 134 -10.93 -9.05 -18.85
CA SER A 134 -11.84 -9.40 -19.95
C SER A 134 -11.97 -8.25 -20.96
N ALA A 135 -12.08 -8.59 -22.24
CA ALA A 135 -12.29 -7.62 -23.32
C ALA A 135 -13.72 -7.08 -23.37
N ASP A 136 -14.67 -7.74 -22.70
CA ASP A 136 -16.08 -7.35 -22.66
C ASP A 136 -16.36 -6.42 -21.47
N PRO A 137 -16.82 -5.17 -21.69
CA PRO A 137 -17.17 -4.22 -20.63
C PRO A 137 -18.18 -4.80 -19.62
N LYS A 138 -19.12 -5.64 -20.07
CA LYS A 138 -20.12 -6.25 -19.18
C LYS A 138 -19.51 -7.25 -18.19
N GLU A 139 -18.48 -7.98 -18.60
CA GLU A 139 -17.78 -8.89 -17.69
C GLU A 139 -16.92 -8.12 -16.68
N ARG A 140 -16.33 -6.98 -17.08
CA ARG A 140 -15.55 -6.08 -16.21
C ARG A 140 -16.42 -5.44 -15.13
N ASP A 141 -17.60 -4.92 -15.49
CA ASP A 141 -18.55 -4.38 -14.52
C ASP A 141 -19.00 -5.46 -13.52
N SER A 142 -19.24 -6.69 -13.99
CA SER A 142 -19.56 -7.81 -13.09
C SER A 142 -18.41 -8.22 -12.17
N ALA A 143 -17.15 -8.07 -12.60
CA ALA A 143 -15.99 -8.47 -11.80
C ALA A 143 -15.62 -7.42 -10.74
N THR A 144 -16.05 -6.16 -10.92
CA THR A 144 -15.85 -5.08 -9.96
C THR A 144 -17.01 -4.99 -8.94
N ALA A 145 -18.15 -5.64 -9.25
CA ALA A 145 -19.32 -5.72 -8.37
C ALA A 145 -19.22 -6.81 -7.28
N TYR A 146 -18.20 -7.68 -7.34
CA TYR A 146 -17.88 -8.71 -6.34
C TYR A 146 -16.62 -8.33 -5.58
#